data_AF-A0A8S3F5J5-F1
#
_entry.id   AF-A0A8S3F5J5-F1
#
_cell.length_a   1.000
_cell.length_b   1.000
_cell.length_c   1.000
_cell.angle_alpha   90.00
_cell.angle_beta   90.00
_cell.angle_gamma   90.00
#
_symmetry.space_group_name_H-M   'P 1'
#
loop_
_entity.id
_entity.type
_entity.pdbx_description
1 polymer ?
#
loop_
_entity_poly.entity_id
_entity_poly.type
_entity_poly.pdbx_seq_one_letter_code
_entity_poly.pdbx_strand_id
1 'polypeptide(L)'
;MKTYIAIGTANCFNEDVVSRGRVILFDIIEVVPEVNQPLTKHKLKTVHDREEKGPVTAVDSILGYLVAAVGQKVYIWQYQNNSLKGIAFVDIQIYCHRMVTMKNYILIGDVHKSIALLRYQENMRVLSYVSRDSRQLDIFATDFFIDQSHVQFVATDSDRNMYIYAHAPTQKETQGGQWLLRKSDFHIGYPITSTIRMLVNVNNLTTKQNFENKQALLM
;
A
#
# COMPACT_ATOMS: atom_id res chain seq x y z
N MET A 1 4.72 12.23 17.46
CA MET A 1 4.56 12.41 16.01
C MET A 1 3.21 13.05 15.76
N LYS A 2 3.10 13.93 14.77
CA LYS A 2 1.84 14.58 14.41
C LYS A 2 1.20 13.83 13.25
N THR A 3 -0.10 13.60 13.33
CA THR A 3 -0.87 12.89 12.30
C THR A 3 -1.43 13.89 11.30
N TYR A 4 -1.33 13.56 10.02
CA TYR A 4 -1.93 14.31 8.93
C TYR A 4 -2.81 13.39 8.10
N ILE A 5 -3.83 13.93 7.45
CA ILE A 5 -4.53 13.27 6.36
C ILE A 5 -3.85 13.70 5.07
N ALA A 6 -3.36 12.73 4.29
CA ALA A 6 -2.81 12.96 2.97
C ALA A 6 -3.84 12.60 1.90
N ILE A 7 -3.99 13.47 0.91
CA ILE A 7 -4.85 13.24 -0.26
C ILE A 7 -3.99 13.40 -1.51
N GLY A 8 -3.98 12.35 -2.34
CA GLY A 8 -3.53 12.42 -3.72
C GLY A 8 -4.71 12.63 -4.64
N THR A 9 -4.61 13.56 -5.58
CA THR A 9 -5.62 13.78 -6.60
C THR A 9 -5.04 13.60 -8.00
N ALA A 10 -5.92 13.34 -8.97
CA ALA A 10 -5.61 13.31 -10.38
C ALA A 10 -6.72 14.02 -11.15
N ASN A 11 -6.34 14.86 -12.11
CA ASN A 11 -7.26 15.49 -13.03
C ASN A 11 -7.48 14.55 -14.22
N CYS A 12 -8.72 14.09 -14.37
CA CYS A 12 -9.13 13.22 -15.46
C CYS A 12 -9.85 14.05 -16.53
N PHE A 13 -9.12 14.42 -17.58
CA PHE A 13 -9.66 15.05 -18.78
C PHE A 13 -9.74 14.04 -19.93
N ASN A 14 -9.84 14.50 -21.17
CA ASN A 14 -9.64 13.64 -22.35
C ASN A 14 -8.17 13.19 -22.47
N GLU A 15 -7.91 12.23 -23.35
CA GLU A 15 -6.57 11.68 -23.57
C GLU A 15 -5.56 12.69 -24.12
N ASP A 16 -6.03 13.73 -24.82
CA ASP A 16 -5.18 14.77 -25.41
C ASP A 16 -4.61 15.76 -24.38
N VAL A 17 -5.16 15.78 -23.16
CA VAL A 17 -4.73 16.69 -22.10
C VAL A 17 -3.88 15.94 -21.09
N VAL A 18 -2.66 16.44 -20.87
CA VAL A 18 -1.75 15.88 -19.88
C VAL A 18 -2.40 15.87 -18.50
N SER A 19 -2.58 14.68 -17.93
CA SER A 19 -3.10 14.52 -16.57
C SER A 19 -2.08 15.02 -15.54
N ARG A 20 -2.54 15.87 -14.63
CA ARG A 20 -1.78 16.36 -13.47
C ARG A 20 -2.52 16.02 -12.20
N GLY A 21 -1.79 16.02 -11.08
CA GLY A 21 -2.34 15.70 -9.78
C GLY A 21 -1.95 16.72 -8.72
N ARG A 22 -2.47 16.55 -7.51
CA ARG A 22 -2.07 17.35 -6.35
C ARG A 22 -1.80 16.46 -5.16
N VAL A 23 -0.90 16.91 -4.30
CA VAL A 23 -0.71 16.37 -2.96
C VAL A 23 -1.22 17.41 -1.98
N ILE A 24 -2.21 17.03 -1.18
CA ILE A 24 -2.85 17.89 -0.18
C ILE A 24 -2.67 17.24 1.18
N LEU A 25 -2.14 17.99 2.14
CA LEU A 25 -2.04 17.57 3.53
C LEU A 25 -2.98 18.40 4.40
N PHE A 26 -3.81 17.71 5.17
CA PHE A 26 -4.67 18.29 6.17
C PHE A 26 -4.21 17.92 7.58
N ASP A 27 -4.25 18.92 8.45
CA ASP A 27 -4.11 18.78 9.89
C ASP A 27 -5.50 18.89 10.53
N ILE A 28 -5.86 17.95 11.40
CA ILE A 28 -7.10 18.02 12.17
C ILE A 28 -6.79 18.85 13.41
N ILE A 29 -7.27 20.09 13.43
CA ILE A 29 -7.12 20.99 14.56
C ILE A 29 -8.39 21.07 15.39
N GLU A 30 -8.25 21.24 16.69
CA GLU A 30 -9.36 21.60 17.56
C GLU A 30 -9.59 23.11 17.50
N VAL A 31 -10.86 23.50 17.40
CA VAL A 31 -11.33 24.89 17.36
C VAL A 31 -12.47 25.06 18.35
N VAL A 32 -12.76 26.30 18.73
CA VAL A 32 -13.94 26.60 19.56
C VAL A 32 -15.19 26.17 18.78
N PRO A 33 -16.03 25.26 19.33
CA PRO A 33 -17.23 24.83 18.65
C PRO A 33 -18.23 25.98 18.54
N GLU A 34 -19.04 25.95 17.49
CA GLU A 34 -20.18 26.85 17.33
C GLU A 34 -21.20 26.63 18.46
N VAL A 35 -21.90 27.70 18.83
CA VAL A 35 -22.94 27.65 19.88
C VAL A 35 -24.00 26.61 19.51
N ASN A 36 -24.33 25.72 20.45
CA ASN A 36 -25.25 24.59 20.27
C ASN A 36 -24.84 23.51 19.24
N GLN A 37 -23.60 23.51 18.75
CA GLN A 37 -23.11 22.50 17.79
C GLN A 37 -21.77 21.88 18.21
N PRO A 38 -21.74 20.95 19.18
CA PRO A 38 -20.50 20.39 19.74
C PRO A 38 -19.64 19.60 18.74
N LEU A 39 -20.21 19.12 17.63
CA LEU A 39 -19.48 18.38 16.60
C LEU A 39 -18.54 19.26 15.75
N THR A 40 -18.71 20.58 15.79
CA THR A 40 -17.88 21.56 15.05
C THR A 40 -16.53 21.86 15.73
N LYS A 41 -16.19 21.12 16.80
CA LYS A 41 -14.93 21.29 17.53
C LYS A 41 -13.68 20.93 16.73
N HIS A 42 -13.81 20.23 15.61
CA HIS A 42 -12.68 19.86 14.75
C HIS A 42 -12.78 20.56 13.39
N LYS A 43 -11.65 21.06 12.91
CA LYS A 43 -11.54 21.67 11.58
C LYS A 43 -10.35 21.10 10.83
N LEU A 44 -10.53 20.87 9.54
CA LEU A 44 -9.43 20.54 8.63
C LEU A 44 -8.67 21.82 8.27
N LYS A 45 -7.40 21.88 8.65
CA LYS A 45 -6.48 22.94 8.24
C LYS A 45 -5.58 22.40 7.13
N THR A 46 -5.68 22.99 5.94
CA THR A 46 -4.73 22.71 4.86
C THR A 46 -3.35 23.23 5.26
N VAL A 47 -2.37 22.34 5.35
CA VAL A 47 -0.98 22.70 5.69
C VAL A 47 -0.04 22.58 4.49
N HIS A 48 -0.43 21.79 3.49
CA HIS A 48 0.25 21.67 2.21
C HIS A 48 -0.79 21.47 1.11
N ASP A 49 -0.61 22.15 -0.02
CA ASP A 49 -1.42 21.96 -1.21
C ASP A 49 -0.60 22.39 -2.43
N ARG A 50 -0.06 21.40 -3.15
CA ARG A 50 0.81 21.63 -4.31
C ARG A 50 0.44 20.67 -5.44
N GLU A 51 0.59 21.19 -6.65
CA GLU A 51 0.42 20.44 -7.89
C GLU A 51 1.68 19.66 -8.22
N GLU A 52 1.49 18.44 -8.71
CA GLU A 52 2.53 17.54 -9.17
C GLU A 52 2.47 17.39 -10.70
N LYS A 53 3.63 17.07 -11.29
CA LYS A 53 3.79 16.97 -12.76
C LYS A 53 3.07 15.77 -13.40
N GLY A 54 2.49 14.90 -12.59
CA GLY A 54 1.68 13.76 -13.03
C GLY A 54 0.52 13.50 -12.06
N PRO A 55 -0.41 12.61 -12.43
CA PRO A 55 -1.51 12.24 -11.54
C PRO A 55 -0.96 11.59 -10.27
N VAL A 56 -1.51 11.93 -9.10
CA VAL A 56 -1.18 11.28 -7.83
C VAL A 56 -2.18 10.15 -7.60
N THR A 57 -1.73 8.91 -7.77
CA THR A 57 -2.61 7.75 -8.00
C THR A 57 -2.72 6.83 -6.80
N ALA A 58 -1.74 6.89 -5.90
CA ALA A 58 -1.75 6.20 -4.62
C ALA A 58 -0.89 6.98 -3.61
N VAL A 59 -1.29 6.98 -2.34
CA VAL A 59 -0.57 7.64 -1.25
C VAL A 59 -0.58 6.73 -0.02
N ASP A 60 0.53 6.73 0.73
CA ASP A 60 0.64 6.10 2.04
C ASP A 60 1.76 6.79 2.85
N SER A 61 2.09 6.26 4.02
CA SER A 61 3.20 6.72 4.86
C SER A 61 4.22 5.61 5.08
N ILE A 62 5.50 5.96 5.12
CA ILE A 62 6.59 5.02 5.40
C ILE A 62 7.62 5.67 6.31
N LEU A 63 7.85 5.08 7.49
CA LEU A 63 8.82 5.59 8.48
C LEU A 63 8.64 7.10 8.81
N GLY A 64 7.39 7.60 8.81
CA GLY A 64 7.10 9.01 9.05
C GLY A 64 7.30 9.95 7.84
N TYR A 65 7.69 9.41 6.69
CA TYR A 65 7.70 10.09 5.40
C TYR A 65 6.38 9.87 4.65
N LEU A 66 6.03 10.79 3.76
CA LEU A 66 4.96 10.61 2.80
C LEU A 66 5.51 9.81 1.61
N VAL A 67 4.79 8.78 1.17
CA VAL A 67 5.08 8.08 -0.07
C VAL A 67 3.89 8.21 -1.01
N ALA A 68 4.15 8.47 -2.29
CA ALA A 68 3.09 8.59 -3.29
C ALA A 68 3.54 8.07 -4.65
N ALA A 69 2.61 7.47 -5.38
CA ALA A 69 2.75 7.22 -6.81
C ALA A 69 2.31 8.47 -7.58
N VAL A 70 3.20 8.99 -8.42
CA VAL A 70 2.98 10.15 -9.29
C VAL A 70 3.36 9.76 -10.71
N GLY A 71 2.37 9.56 -11.57
CA GLY A 71 2.58 9.01 -12.92
C GLY A 71 3.31 7.67 -12.86
N GLN A 72 4.44 7.56 -13.57
CA GLN A 72 5.27 6.35 -13.63
C GLN A 72 6.40 6.32 -12.58
N LYS A 73 6.24 7.02 -11.46
CA LYS A 73 7.25 7.07 -10.39
C LYS A 73 6.60 6.93 -9.02
N VAL A 74 7.31 6.31 -8.09
CA VAL A 74 6.99 6.39 -6.66
C VAL A 74 8.00 7.32 -6.00
N TYR A 75 7.51 8.33 -5.29
CA TYR A 75 8.28 9.32 -4.58
C TYR A 75 8.16 9.14 -3.07
N ILE A 76 9.24 9.41 -2.35
CA ILE A 76 9.26 9.57 -0.89
C ILE A 76 9.60 11.03 -0.58
N TRP A 77 8.75 11.69 0.20
CA TRP A 77 8.91 13.07 0.61
C TRP A 77 8.97 13.21 2.13
N GLN A 78 9.85 14.11 2.59
CA GLN A 78 9.86 14.59 3.96
C GLN A 78 9.01 15.85 4.06
N TYR A 79 8.05 15.86 4.98
CA TYR A 79 7.33 17.07 5.32
C TYR A 79 8.12 17.89 6.35
N GLN A 80 8.56 19.08 5.95
CA GLN A 80 9.31 20.01 6.81
C GLN A 80 8.97 21.46 6.43
N ASN A 81 8.73 22.32 7.43
CA ASN A 81 8.46 23.75 7.24
C ASN A 81 7.33 24.02 6.24
N ASN A 82 6.21 23.30 6.36
CA ASN A 82 5.05 23.37 5.47
C ASN A 82 5.33 23.04 3.99
N SER A 83 6.41 22.31 3.72
CA SER A 83 6.80 21.89 2.38
C SER A 83 7.20 20.42 2.33
N LEU A 84 6.96 19.78 1.19
CA LEU A 84 7.40 18.43 0.90
C LEU A 84 8.76 18.49 0.17
N LYS A 85 9.78 17.87 0.75
CA LYS A 85 11.12 17.76 0.16
C LYS A 85 11.35 16.34 -0.33
N GLY A 86 11.73 16.19 -1.60
CA GLY A 86 12.06 14.89 -2.18
C GLY A 86 13.26 14.24 -1.51
N ILE A 87 13.11 12.97 -1.12
CA ILE A 87 14.19 12.17 -0.52
C ILE A 87 14.67 11.11 -1.49
N ALA A 88 13.74 10.34 -2.05
CA ALA A 88 14.02 9.22 -2.93
C ALA A 88 12.89 9.06 -3.96
N PHE A 89 13.20 8.42 -5.07
CA PHE A 89 12.19 7.99 -6.04
C PHE A 89 12.64 6.68 -6.70
N VAL A 90 11.68 5.98 -7.30
CA VAL A 90 11.94 4.86 -8.20
C VAL A 90 10.96 4.93 -9.37
N ASP A 91 11.43 4.59 -10.56
CA ASP A 91 10.57 4.45 -11.72
C ASP A 91 9.76 3.16 -11.60
N ILE A 92 8.46 3.25 -11.84
CA ILE A 92 7.53 2.11 -11.91
C ILE A 92 7.05 1.92 -13.34
N GLN A 93 6.21 0.92 -13.58
CA GLN A 93 5.91 0.46 -14.94
C GLN A 93 4.80 1.26 -15.62
N ILE A 94 3.53 1.06 -15.25
CA ILE A 94 2.40 1.65 -15.99
C ILE A 94 1.64 2.63 -15.10
N TYR A 95 0.91 2.11 -14.12
CA TYR A 95 -0.01 2.90 -13.31
C TYR A 95 -0.22 2.21 -11.96
N CYS A 96 0.45 2.72 -10.93
CA CYS A 96 0.31 2.23 -9.56
C CYS A 96 -0.95 2.84 -8.93
N HIS A 97 -2.01 2.05 -8.80
CA HIS A 97 -3.28 2.50 -8.23
C HIS A 97 -3.49 2.02 -6.79
N ARG A 98 -2.71 1.02 -6.33
CA ARG A 98 -2.67 0.58 -4.93
C ARG A 98 -1.27 0.64 -4.37
N MET A 99 -1.18 1.10 -3.14
CA MET A 99 0.06 1.17 -2.38
C MET A 99 -0.27 0.84 -0.94
N VAL A 100 0.50 -0.08 -0.35
CA VAL A 100 0.42 -0.41 1.07
C VAL A 100 1.82 -0.50 1.62
N THR A 101 2.07 0.10 2.77
CA THR A 101 3.37 0.06 3.43
C THR A 101 3.37 -0.86 4.64
N MET A 102 4.56 -1.38 4.96
CA MET A 102 4.82 -2.05 6.23
C MET A 102 6.31 -1.94 6.57
N LYS A 103 6.61 -1.39 7.75
CA LYS A 103 7.99 -1.08 8.17
C LYS A 103 8.69 -0.22 7.11
N ASN A 104 9.70 -0.77 6.42
CA ASN A 104 10.46 -0.12 5.36
C ASN A 104 10.18 -0.71 3.96
N TYR A 105 9.11 -1.51 3.83
CA TYR A 105 8.66 -2.07 2.56
C TYR A 105 7.41 -1.35 2.05
N ILE A 106 7.31 -1.26 0.73
CA ILE A 106 6.15 -0.72 0.02
C ILE A 106 5.71 -1.79 -0.97
N LEU A 107 4.47 -2.24 -0.85
CA LEU A 107 3.83 -3.12 -1.81
C LEU A 107 2.98 -2.25 -2.74
N ILE A 108 3.26 -2.32 -4.04
CA ILE A 108 2.51 -1.59 -5.06
C ILE A 108 1.72 -2.56 -5.94
N GLY A 109 0.50 -2.16 -6.30
CA GLY A 109 -0.34 -2.82 -7.30
C GLY A 109 -0.43 -1.98 -8.56
N ASP A 110 0.09 -2.51 -9.66
CA ASP A 110 -0.03 -1.92 -10.99
C ASP A 110 -1.32 -2.39 -11.65
N VAL A 111 -1.91 -1.53 -12.48
CA VAL A 111 -3.16 -1.84 -13.20
C VAL A 111 -3.03 -3.03 -14.16
N HIS A 112 -1.82 -3.38 -14.61
CA HIS A 112 -1.60 -4.47 -15.57
C HIS A 112 -0.31 -5.27 -15.32
N LYS A 113 0.65 -4.70 -14.57
CA LYS A 113 1.92 -5.37 -14.25
C LYS A 113 1.95 -6.03 -12.87
N SER A 114 0.80 -6.53 -12.41
CA SER A 114 0.69 -7.27 -11.16
C SER A 114 1.23 -6.45 -9.98
N ILE A 115 1.77 -7.12 -8.96
CA ILE A 115 2.34 -6.49 -7.77
C ILE A 115 3.87 -6.42 -7.80
N ALA A 116 4.41 -5.40 -7.12
CA ALA A 116 5.84 -5.31 -6.84
C ALA A 116 6.13 -4.89 -5.40
N LEU A 117 7.21 -5.44 -4.86
CA LEU A 117 7.75 -5.13 -3.55
C LEU A 117 8.94 -4.19 -3.71
N LEU A 118 8.82 -3.01 -3.13
CA LEU A 118 9.89 -2.02 -3.00
C LEU A 118 10.39 -1.98 -1.56
N ARG A 119 11.64 -1.55 -1.38
CA ARG A 119 12.24 -1.30 -0.07
C ARG A 119 12.90 0.06 -0.03
N TYR A 120 12.59 0.81 1.02
CA TYR A 120 13.27 2.04 1.36
C TYR A 120 14.39 1.77 2.38
N GLN A 121 15.59 2.24 2.07
CA GLN A 121 16.75 2.14 2.93
C GLN A 121 17.11 3.53 3.44
N GLU A 122 16.60 3.87 4.63
CA GLU A 122 16.67 5.22 5.19
C GLU A 122 18.11 5.75 5.30
N ASN A 123 19.04 4.93 5.78
CA ASN A 123 20.46 5.32 5.92
C ASN A 123 21.11 5.74 4.60
N MET A 124 20.68 5.16 3.48
CA MET A 124 21.22 5.47 2.14
C MET A 124 20.31 6.42 1.35
N ARG A 125 19.09 6.69 1.84
CA ARG A 125 18.04 7.42 1.10
C ARG A 125 17.75 6.81 -0.28
N VAL A 126 17.78 5.48 -0.36
CA VAL A 126 17.54 4.74 -1.61
C VAL A 126 16.20 4.01 -1.52
N LEU A 127 15.37 4.20 -2.56
CA LEU A 127 14.19 3.38 -2.82
C LEU A 127 14.51 2.46 -4.00
N SER A 128 14.25 1.16 -3.83
CA SER A 128 14.63 0.14 -4.83
C SER A 128 13.65 -1.01 -4.89
N TYR A 129 13.57 -1.67 -6.05
CA TYR A 129 12.86 -2.94 -6.18
C TYR A 129 13.56 -4.03 -5.37
N VAL A 130 12.76 -4.83 -4.66
CA VAL A 130 13.19 -6.07 -4.02
C VAL A 130 12.77 -7.25 -4.89
N SER A 131 11.51 -7.27 -5.29
CA SER A 131 10.90 -8.38 -6.02
C SER A 131 9.65 -7.90 -6.76
N ARG A 132 9.25 -8.60 -7.81
CA ARG A 132 7.99 -8.34 -8.52
C ARG A 132 7.40 -9.62 -9.05
N ASP A 133 6.09 -9.65 -9.31
CA ASP A 133 5.54 -10.75 -10.08
C ASP A 133 6.01 -10.64 -11.55
N SER A 134 6.30 -11.78 -12.17
CA SER A 134 6.69 -11.86 -13.58
C SER A 134 5.48 -11.88 -14.51
N ARG A 135 4.31 -12.24 -13.97
CA ARG A 135 3.05 -12.36 -14.70
C ARG A 135 2.38 -10.99 -14.83
N GLN A 136 1.59 -10.86 -15.89
CA GLN A 136 0.70 -9.72 -16.07
C GLN A 136 -0.63 -10.06 -15.40
N LEU A 137 -1.05 -9.22 -14.47
CA LEU A 137 -2.29 -9.34 -13.74
C LEU A 137 -2.84 -7.95 -13.50
N ASP A 138 -4.15 -7.81 -13.71
CA ASP A 138 -4.87 -6.58 -13.45
C ASP A 138 -5.27 -6.54 -11.99
N ILE A 139 -4.44 -5.91 -11.16
CA ILE A 139 -4.66 -5.87 -9.71
C ILE A 139 -5.87 -5.02 -9.38
N PHE A 140 -6.69 -5.47 -8.43
CA PHE A 140 -7.79 -4.70 -7.83
C PHE A 140 -7.47 -4.26 -6.40
N ALA A 141 -6.91 -5.17 -5.60
CA ALA A 141 -6.44 -4.90 -4.25
C ALA A 141 -5.16 -5.69 -3.95
N THR A 142 -4.36 -5.16 -3.03
CA THR A 142 -3.19 -5.87 -2.50
C THR A 142 -2.93 -5.45 -1.07
N ASP A 143 -2.38 -6.35 -0.26
CA ASP A 143 -2.01 -6.11 1.13
C ASP A 143 -0.88 -7.05 1.56
N PHE A 144 -0.30 -6.83 2.74
CA PHE A 144 0.55 -7.86 3.33
C PHE A 144 -0.30 -8.90 4.05
N PHE A 145 0.05 -10.16 3.87
CA PHE A 145 -0.51 -11.28 4.62
C PHE A 145 0.54 -11.75 5.64
N ILE A 146 0.23 -11.63 6.93
CA ILE A 146 1.17 -11.93 8.01
C ILE A 146 0.70 -13.18 8.72
N ASP A 147 1.54 -14.22 8.72
CA ASP A 147 1.30 -15.47 9.44
C ASP A 147 2.50 -15.79 10.32
N GLN A 148 2.40 -15.49 11.61
CA GLN A 148 3.44 -15.67 12.61
C GLN A 148 4.78 -15.04 12.19
N SER A 149 5.74 -15.86 11.76
CA SER A 149 7.07 -15.46 11.29
C SER A 149 7.13 -15.19 9.78
N HIS A 150 6.06 -15.46 9.05
CA HIS A 150 6.00 -15.32 7.60
C HIS A 150 5.34 -14.00 7.20
N VAL A 151 6.04 -13.27 6.33
CA VAL A 151 5.48 -12.10 5.62
C VAL A 151 5.25 -12.50 4.18
N GLN A 152 4.00 -12.45 3.77
CA GLN A 152 3.51 -12.76 2.44
C GLN A 152 2.68 -11.58 1.93
N PHE A 153 2.20 -11.69 0.70
CA PHE A 153 1.45 -10.62 0.03
C PHE A 153 0.18 -11.21 -0.56
N VAL A 154 -0.95 -10.58 -0.29
CA VAL A 154 -2.21 -10.91 -0.97
C VAL A 154 -2.37 -9.98 -2.17
N ALA A 155 -2.90 -10.52 -3.26
CA ALA A 155 -3.30 -9.75 -4.42
C ALA A 155 -4.58 -10.34 -5.00
N THR A 156 -5.47 -9.48 -5.47
CA THR A 156 -6.73 -9.86 -6.12
C THR A 156 -6.78 -9.27 -7.51
N ASP A 157 -7.43 -9.97 -8.44
CA ASP A 157 -7.46 -9.60 -9.85
C ASP A 157 -8.88 -9.33 -10.38
N SER A 158 -8.94 -8.88 -11.65
CA SER A 158 -10.17 -8.66 -12.41
C SER A 158 -10.99 -9.93 -12.64
N ASP A 159 -10.34 -11.10 -12.65
CA ASP A 159 -10.97 -12.41 -12.84
C ASP A 159 -11.57 -13.00 -11.55
N ARG A 160 -11.56 -12.23 -10.45
CA ARG A 160 -12.14 -12.58 -9.13
C ARG A 160 -11.35 -13.68 -8.41
N ASN A 161 -10.04 -13.72 -8.65
CA ASN A 161 -9.10 -14.57 -7.96
C ASN A 161 -8.41 -13.82 -6.82
N MET A 162 -7.92 -14.57 -5.85
CA MET A 162 -6.99 -14.14 -4.82
C MET A 162 -5.73 -14.99 -4.92
N TYR A 163 -4.60 -14.34 -4.75
CA TYR A 163 -3.29 -14.96 -4.78
C TYR A 163 -2.53 -14.63 -3.51
N ILE A 164 -1.78 -15.60 -3.00
CA ILE A 164 -0.79 -15.38 -1.95
C ILE A 164 0.59 -15.50 -2.57
N TYR A 165 1.41 -14.46 -2.42
CA TYR A 165 2.78 -14.38 -2.88
C TYR A 165 3.76 -14.35 -1.71
N ALA A 166 4.97 -14.85 -1.94
CA ALA A 166 6.07 -14.78 -0.99
C ALA A 166 7.36 -14.34 -1.69
N HIS A 167 8.17 -13.55 -1.00
CA HIS A 167 9.55 -13.30 -1.42
C HIS A 167 10.44 -14.42 -0.89
N ALA A 168 10.94 -15.28 -1.78
CA ALA A 168 11.70 -16.49 -1.42
C ALA A 168 13.01 -16.58 -2.23
N PRO A 169 14.05 -15.81 -1.89
CA PRO A 169 15.27 -15.68 -2.70
C PRO A 169 16.09 -16.98 -2.80
N THR A 170 15.90 -17.92 -1.87
CA THR A 170 16.55 -19.24 -1.89
C THR A 170 15.94 -20.21 -2.88
N GLN A 171 14.73 -19.93 -3.39
CA GLN A 171 14.04 -20.78 -4.35
C GLN A 171 14.52 -20.48 -5.78
N LYS A 172 14.89 -21.51 -6.54
CA LYS A 172 15.44 -21.34 -7.90
C LYS A 172 14.51 -20.58 -8.84
N GLU A 173 13.20 -20.82 -8.72
CA GLU A 173 12.15 -20.19 -9.54
C GLU A 173 12.08 -18.67 -9.38
N THR A 174 12.57 -18.12 -8.26
CA THR A 174 12.52 -16.68 -8.00
C THR A 174 13.69 -15.90 -8.62
N GLN A 175 14.62 -16.59 -9.29
CA GLN A 175 15.85 -16.00 -9.84
C GLN A 175 16.61 -15.15 -8.81
N GLY A 176 16.93 -15.76 -7.67
CA GLY A 176 17.62 -15.06 -6.57
C GLY A 176 16.75 -14.01 -5.87
N GLY A 177 15.42 -14.15 -5.92
CA GLY A 177 14.46 -13.27 -5.28
C GLY A 177 13.94 -12.12 -6.15
N GLN A 178 14.39 -12.01 -7.40
CA GLN A 178 13.86 -11.03 -8.34
C GLN A 178 12.36 -11.21 -8.61
N TRP A 179 11.89 -12.45 -8.63
CA TRP A 179 10.47 -12.78 -8.82
C TRP A 179 9.78 -13.18 -7.53
N LEU A 180 8.54 -12.72 -7.38
CA LEU A 180 7.65 -13.20 -6.33
C LEU A 180 7.19 -14.62 -6.64
N LEU A 181 7.16 -15.46 -5.61
CA LEU A 181 6.67 -16.83 -5.72
C LEU A 181 5.18 -16.86 -5.35
N ARG A 182 4.31 -17.24 -6.29
CA ARG A 182 2.90 -17.51 -6.00
C ARG A 182 2.79 -18.81 -5.20
N LYS A 183 2.35 -18.74 -3.95
CA LYS A 183 2.20 -19.86 -3.01
C LYS A 183 0.81 -20.48 -3.02
N SER A 184 -0.21 -19.69 -3.34
CA SER A 184 -1.60 -20.13 -3.35
C SER A 184 -2.41 -19.27 -4.31
N ASP A 185 -3.46 -19.86 -4.86
CA ASP A 185 -4.50 -19.24 -5.66
C ASP A 185 -5.89 -19.73 -5.23
N PHE A 186 -6.87 -18.83 -5.25
CA PHE A 186 -8.24 -19.11 -4.85
C PHE A 186 -9.23 -18.29 -5.66
N HIS A 187 -10.26 -18.92 -6.20
CA HIS A 187 -11.33 -18.20 -6.88
C HIS A 187 -12.41 -17.79 -5.87
N ILE A 188 -12.57 -16.48 -5.66
CA ILE A 188 -13.52 -15.95 -4.68
C ILE A 188 -14.94 -15.88 -5.26
N GLY A 189 -15.05 -15.69 -6.58
CA GLY A 189 -16.34 -15.50 -7.26
C GLY A 189 -16.88 -14.06 -7.20
N TYR A 190 -16.18 -13.13 -6.55
CA TYR A 190 -16.53 -11.71 -6.49
C TYR A 190 -15.29 -10.80 -6.55
N PRO A 191 -15.34 -9.63 -7.20
CA PRO A 191 -14.20 -8.71 -7.27
C PRO A 191 -13.92 -8.06 -5.90
N ILE A 192 -12.72 -8.28 -5.36
CA ILE A 192 -12.26 -7.62 -4.13
C ILE A 192 -11.43 -6.40 -4.50
N THR A 193 -11.93 -5.20 -4.16
CA THR A 193 -11.28 -3.92 -4.46
C THR A 193 -10.60 -3.26 -3.26
N SER A 194 -10.83 -3.77 -2.06
CA SER A 194 -10.30 -3.23 -0.80
C SER A 194 -9.98 -4.34 0.18
N THR A 195 -8.89 -4.18 0.91
CA THR A 195 -8.44 -5.07 1.97
C THR A 195 -8.15 -4.27 3.23
N ILE A 196 -8.31 -4.90 4.39
CA ILE A 196 -7.91 -4.34 5.68
C ILE A 196 -7.30 -5.44 6.53
N ARG A 197 -6.18 -5.12 7.19
CA ARG A 197 -5.56 -6.00 8.18
C ARG A 197 -6.05 -5.62 9.56
N MET A 198 -6.55 -6.61 10.30
CA MET A 198 -6.93 -6.47 11.70
C MET A 198 -6.21 -7.53 12.52
N LEU A 199 -5.75 -7.14 13.71
CA LEU A 199 -5.23 -8.10 14.67
C LEU A 199 -6.39 -8.94 15.20
N VAL A 200 -6.30 -10.26 15.03
CA VAL A 200 -7.31 -11.18 15.56
C VAL A 200 -6.94 -11.55 16.99
N ASN A 201 -7.90 -11.43 17.92
CA ASN A 201 -7.74 -11.94 19.27
C ASN A 201 -7.90 -13.47 19.27
N VAL A 202 -6.78 -14.18 19.27
CA VAL A 202 -6.71 -15.64 19.20
C VAL A 202 -7.31 -16.31 20.45
N ASN A 203 -7.44 -15.60 21.57
CA ASN A 203 -8.00 -16.16 22.81
C ASN A 203 -9.53 -16.34 22.77
N ASN A 204 -10.23 -15.62 21.89
CA ASN A 204 -11.69 -15.70 21.73
C ASN A 204 -12.12 -16.58 20.55
N LEU A 205 -11.16 -17.22 19.88
CA LEU A 205 -11.46 -18.21 18.88
C LEU A 205 -11.67 -19.55 19.59
N THR A 206 -12.87 -20.12 19.47
CA THR A 206 -13.22 -21.52 19.80
C THR A 206 -12.36 -22.57 19.06
N THR A 207 -11.26 -22.17 18.44
CA THR A 207 -10.36 -22.99 17.63
C THR A 207 -9.29 -23.70 18.46
N LYS A 208 -9.18 -23.49 19.78
CA LYS A 208 -8.34 -24.36 20.64
C LYS A 208 -8.82 -25.83 20.62
N GLN A 209 -10.13 -26.08 20.58
CA GLN A 209 -10.66 -27.45 20.59
C GLN A 209 -10.48 -28.20 19.25
N ASN A 210 -10.27 -27.51 18.12
CA ASN A 210 -10.18 -28.17 16.81
C ASN A 210 -8.74 -28.46 16.35
N PHE A 211 -7.72 -27.79 16.91
CA PHE A 211 -6.32 -28.10 16.60
C PHE A 211 -5.78 -29.28 17.42
N GLU A 212 -6.14 -29.41 18.70
CA GLU A 212 -5.73 -30.53 19.55
C GLU A 212 -6.36 -31.86 19.08
N ASN A 213 -7.62 -31.84 18.63
CA ASN A 213 -8.31 -33.04 18.14
C ASN A 213 -7.77 -33.56 16.79
N LYS A 214 -7.07 -32.74 15.98
CA LYS A 214 -6.46 -33.20 14.73
C LYS A 214 -5.11 -33.89 14.94
N GLN A 215 -4.36 -33.55 16.00
CA GLN A 215 -3.13 -34.27 16.34
C GLN A 215 -3.41 -35.62 17.01
N ALA A 216 -4.53 -35.77 17.72
CA ALA A 216 -4.93 -37.04 18.33
C ALA A 216 -5.52 -38.07 17.32
N LEU A 217 -5.88 -37.64 16.11
CA LEU A 217 -6.42 -38.50 15.03
C LEU A 217 -5.36 -38.93 14.01
N LEU A 218 -4.10 -38.55 14.21
CA LEU A 218 -2.94 -38.91 13.39
C LEU A 218 -1.84 -39.64 14.19
N MET A 219 -2.16 -40.10 15.40
CA MET A 219 -1.46 -41.20 16.10
C MET A 219 -2.32 -42.45 16.06
#